data_AF-A0A3E4YBS4-F1
#
_entry.id   AF-A0A3E4YBS4-F1
#
_cell.length_a   1.000
_cell.length_b   1.000
_cell.length_c   1.000
_cell.angle_alpha   90.00
_cell.angle_beta   90.00
_cell.angle_gamma   90.00
#
_symmetry.space_group_name_H-M   'P 1'
#
loop_
_entity.id
_entity.type
_entity.pdbx_description
1 polymer ?
#
loop_
_entity_poly.entity_id
_entity_poly.type
_entity_poly.pdbx_seq_one_letter_code
_entity_poly.pdbx_strand_id
1 'polypeptide(L)'
;MGNKLIQGVNDLETWCKQNNKEYLIDELDYEKNEDLKPCNVVKTFHQKVWWICSTCGFEWKAQLNNRSNGTGCPKCAKENLGVSIICIEKNIVYSNMQQIMKELNIKEPSSIYKCCKGKQNTAYGYHWKYADEKDK
;
A
#
# COMPACT_ATOMS: atom_id res chain seq x y z
N MET A 1 21.03 9.03 22.51
CA MET A 1 19.93 9.77 23.18
C MET A 1 18.80 9.94 22.18
N GLY A 2 17.61 9.39 22.45
CA GLY A 2 16.44 9.65 21.61
C GLY A 2 15.94 11.06 21.90
N ASN A 3 15.64 11.84 20.86
CA ASN A 3 15.05 13.16 21.04
C ASN A 3 13.69 13.02 21.73
N LYS A 4 13.43 13.87 22.72
CA LYS A 4 12.11 13.97 23.36
C LYS A 4 11.08 14.35 22.28
N LEU A 5 9.90 13.72 22.31
CA LEU A 5 8.77 14.09 21.46
C LEU A 5 8.33 15.53 21.77
N ILE A 6 8.19 16.34 20.73
CA ILE A 6 7.68 17.71 20.76
C ILE A 6 6.68 17.82 19.61
N GLN A 7 5.39 17.87 19.96
CA GLN A 7 4.29 18.03 19.01
C GLN A 7 4.43 19.35 18.23
N GLY A 8 4.18 19.31 16.92
CA GLY A 8 4.39 20.42 16.00
C GLY A 8 5.84 20.62 15.56
N VAL A 9 6.79 19.81 16.04
CA VAL A 9 8.23 19.98 15.74
C VAL A 9 8.84 18.68 15.21
N ASN A 10 8.74 17.58 15.96
CA ASN A 10 9.39 16.31 15.60
C ASN A 10 8.48 15.08 15.71
N ASP A 11 7.19 15.30 15.97
CA ASP A 11 6.18 14.26 15.85
C ASP A 11 6.08 13.76 14.40
N LEU A 12 5.53 12.57 14.22
CA LEU A 12 5.47 11.89 12.93
C LEU A 12 4.67 12.71 11.91
N GLU A 13 3.58 13.35 12.32
CA GLU A 13 2.77 14.17 11.41
C GLU A 13 3.57 15.32 10.83
N THR A 14 4.20 16.11 11.70
CA THR A 14 5.06 17.23 11.30
C THR A 14 6.24 16.75 10.46
N TRP A 15 6.90 15.67 10.87
CA TRP A 15 8.04 15.13 10.14
C TRP A 15 7.63 14.62 8.74
N CYS A 16 6.48 13.96 8.61
CA CYS A 16 5.99 13.48 7.31
C CYS A 16 5.77 14.64 6.34
N LYS A 17 5.11 15.72 6.78
CA LYS A 17 4.89 16.94 5.98
C LYS A 17 6.20 17.59 5.53
N GLN A 18 7.21 17.64 6.41
CA GLN A 18 8.52 18.20 6.11
C GLN A 18 9.35 17.35 5.13
N ASN A 19 9.02 16.06 4.97
CA ASN A 19 9.82 15.10 4.20
C ASN A 19 9.06 14.47 3.03
N ASN A 20 7.89 15.01 2.67
CA ASN A 20 7.01 14.47 1.62
C ASN A 20 6.69 12.97 1.83
N LYS A 21 6.35 12.60 3.08
CA LYS A 21 6.03 11.21 3.49
C LYS A 21 4.63 11.06 4.08
N GLU A 22 3.69 11.90 3.66
CA GLU A 22 2.30 11.91 4.12
C GLU A 22 1.61 10.55 3.93
N TYR A 23 2.03 9.74 2.95
CA TYR A 23 1.55 8.38 2.76
C TYR A 23 1.69 7.50 4.02
N LEU A 24 2.64 7.79 4.92
CA LEU A 24 2.76 7.07 6.20
C LEU A 24 1.58 7.36 7.14
N ILE A 25 1.00 8.55 7.06
CA ILE A 25 -0.17 8.96 7.84
C ILE A 25 -1.43 8.28 7.28
N ASP A 26 -1.51 8.17 5.96
CA ASP A 26 -2.63 7.52 5.26
C ASP A 26 -2.62 5.99 5.44
N GLU A 27 -1.43 5.39 5.48
CA GLU A 27 -1.26 3.94 5.64
C GLU A 27 -1.27 3.48 7.10
N LEU A 28 -1.39 4.40 8.07
CA LEU A 28 -1.50 4.04 9.48
C LEU A 28 -2.93 3.59 9.80
N ASP A 29 -3.08 2.40 10.38
CA ASP A 29 -4.39 1.85 10.74
C ASP A 29 -4.83 2.40 12.12
N TYR A 30 -5.64 3.47 12.13
CA TYR A 30 -6.10 4.13 13.36
C TYR A 30 -7.04 3.26 14.19
N GLU A 31 -7.83 2.38 13.57
CA GLU A 31 -8.77 1.52 14.28
C GLU A 31 -8.02 0.48 15.12
N LYS A 32 -6.91 -0.06 14.60
CA LYS A 32 -6.15 -1.12 15.29
C LYS A 32 -5.02 -0.61 16.17
N ASN A 33 -4.66 0.66 16.08
CA ASN A 33 -3.64 1.26 16.93
C ASN A 33 -4.21 2.13 18.06
N GLU A 34 -5.54 2.21 18.19
CA GLU A 34 -6.31 2.87 19.27
C GLU A 34 -5.76 4.24 19.70
N ASP A 35 -4.80 4.27 20.63
CA ASP A 35 -4.20 5.49 21.20
C ASP A 35 -3.08 6.10 20.34
N LEU A 36 -2.61 5.40 19.32
CA LEU A 36 -1.47 5.85 18.52
C LEU A 36 -1.91 6.88 17.48
N LYS A 37 -1.57 8.14 17.77
CA LYS A 37 -1.75 9.26 16.84
C LYS A 37 -0.40 9.71 16.29
N PRO A 38 -0.31 10.09 15.01
CA PRO A 38 0.91 10.65 14.41
C PRO A 38 1.53 11.80 15.19
N CYS A 39 0.70 12.65 15.80
CA CYS A 39 1.15 13.77 16.63
C CYS A 39 1.78 13.33 17.98
N ASN A 40 1.59 12.07 18.39
CA ASN A 40 2.01 11.52 19.67
C ASN A 40 3.19 10.52 19.55
N VAL A 41 3.76 10.35 18.35
CA VAL A 41 4.91 9.46 18.10
C VAL A 41 5.95 10.15 17.24
N VAL A 42 7.21 9.70 17.33
CA VAL A 42 8.30 10.20 16.47
C VAL A 42 8.67 9.18 15.40
N LYS A 43 9.30 9.60 14.31
CA LYS A 43 9.76 8.68 13.24
C LYS A 43 10.63 7.52 13.75
N THR A 44 11.35 7.69 14.86
CA THR A 44 12.25 6.68 15.42
C THR A 44 11.54 5.74 16.40
N PHE A 45 10.21 5.74 16.44
CA PHE A 45 9.46 4.87 17.31
C PHE A 45 9.67 3.40 16.94
N HIS A 46 10.15 2.60 17.90
CA HIS A 46 10.59 1.22 17.69
C HIS A 46 9.50 0.17 17.89
N GLN A 47 8.28 0.58 18.27
CA GLN A 47 7.17 -0.35 18.45
C GLN A 47 6.56 -0.74 17.09
N LYS A 48 6.03 -1.96 17.04
CA LYS A 48 5.26 -2.45 15.90
C LYS A 48 3.86 -1.86 15.98
N VAL A 49 3.45 -1.20 14.91
CA VAL A 49 2.12 -0.64 14.73
C VAL A 49 1.46 -1.32 13.53
N TRP A 50 0.14 -1.26 13.48
CA TRP A 50 -0.64 -1.73 12.35
C TRP A 50 -0.61 -0.72 11.20
N TRP A 51 -0.41 -1.24 10.00
CA TRP A 51 -0.43 -0.51 8.74
C TRP A 51 -1.46 -1.13 7.83
N ILE A 52 -2.11 -0.32 7.02
CA ILE A 52 -2.98 -0.73 5.92
C ILE A 52 -2.40 -0.18 4.60
N CYS A 53 -2.29 -1.04 3.59
CA CYS A 53 -1.61 -0.65 2.36
C CYS A 53 -2.56 0.17 1.51
N SER A 54 -2.17 1.40 1.17
CA SER A 54 -2.94 2.28 0.27
C SER A 54 -3.17 1.66 -1.12
N THR A 55 -2.31 0.75 -1.54
CA THR A 55 -2.35 0.12 -2.87
C THR A 55 -3.16 -1.16 -2.91
N CYS A 56 -3.03 -2.03 -1.90
CA CYS A 56 -3.63 -3.38 -1.95
C CYS A 56 -4.55 -3.71 -0.78
N GLY A 57 -4.74 -2.78 0.16
CA GLY A 57 -5.54 -2.98 1.37
C GLY A 57 -4.98 -4.02 2.34
N PHE A 58 -3.78 -4.56 2.09
CA PHE A 58 -3.18 -5.53 3.00
C PHE A 58 -2.84 -4.85 4.32
N GLU A 59 -3.26 -5.48 5.41
CA GLU A 59 -2.95 -5.03 6.76
C GLU A 59 -1.77 -5.82 7.32
N TRP A 60 -0.81 -5.13 7.95
CA TRP A 60 0.34 -5.81 8.55
C TRP A 60 0.91 -5.04 9.73
N LYS A 61 1.66 -5.76 10.60
CA LYS A 61 2.45 -5.13 11.66
C LYS A 61 3.88 -4.89 11.18
N ALA A 62 4.36 -3.66 11.35
CA ALA A 62 5.77 -3.32 11.13
C ALA A 62 6.21 -2.24 12.13
N GLN A 63 7.51 -2.20 12.44
CA GLN A 63 8.05 -1.12 13.26
C GLN A 63 7.96 0.21 12.49
N LEU A 64 7.53 1.24 13.20
CA LEU A 64 7.31 2.57 12.63
C LEU A 64 8.61 3.19 12.08
N ASN A 65 9.73 3.00 12.79
CA ASN A 65 11.05 3.44 12.32
C ASN A 65 11.46 2.79 10.99
N ASN A 66 11.21 1.50 10.79
CA ASN A 66 11.55 0.82 9.54
C ASN A 66 10.71 1.36 8.38
N ARG A 67 9.41 1.58 8.62
CA ARG A 67 8.48 2.15 7.65
C ARG A 67 8.86 3.58 7.26
N SER A 68 9.20 4.39 8.25
CA SER A 68 9.70 5.76 8.05
C SER A 68 11.01 5.80 7.25
N ASN A 69 11.85 4.77 7.39
CA ASN A 69 13.09 4.60 6.62
C ASN A 69 12.87 4.00 5.22
N GLY A 70 11.63 3.69 4.83
CA GLY A 70 11.29 3.31 3.45
C GLY A 70 10.89 1.85 3.24
N THR A 71 10.73 1.03 4.29
CA THR A 71 10.17 -0.31 4.08
C THR A 71 8.72 -0.21 3.61
N GLY A 72 8.34 -1.00 2.60
CA GLY A 72 7.02 -0.99 1.98
C GLY A 72 6.07 -2.06 2.52
N CYS A 73 4.90 -2.19 1.87
CA CYS A 73 3.99 -3.30 2.13
C CYS A 73 4.64 -4.64 1.71
N PRO A 74 4.75 -5.63 2.62
CA PRO A 74 5.41 -6.90 2.32
C PRO A 74 4.63 -7.72 1.28
N LYS A 75 3.31 -7.54 1.17
CA LYS A 75 2.51 -8.17 0.12
C LYS A 75 2.86 -7.57 -1.25
N CYS A 76 2.85 -6.25 -1.38
CA CYS A 76 3.24 -5.57 -2.63
C CYS A 76 4.68 -5.92 -3.05
N ALA A 77 5.62 -5.97 -2.11
CA ALA A 77 7.01 -6.35 -2.38
C ALA A 77 7.13 -7.80 -2.89
N LYS A 78 6.30 -8.71 -2.39
CA LYS A 78 6.25 -10.10 -2.89
C LYS A 78 5.51 -10.24 -4.21
N GLU A 79 4.58 -9.33 -4.50
CA GLU A 79 3.70 -9.43 -5.67
C GLU A 79 4.19 -8.63 -6.89
N ASN A 80 5.36 -7.97 -6.82
CA ASN A 80 6.01 -7.26 -7.94
C ASN A 80 5.04 -6.33 -8.70
N LEU A 81 4.43 -5.35 -8.03
CA LEU A 81 3.45 -4.41 -8.63
C LEU A 81 4.01 -3.41 -9.65
N GLY A 82 5.15 -3.70 -10.27
CA GLY A 82 5.62 -3.06 -11.49
C GLY A 82 5.16 -3.76 -12.78
N VAL A 83 4.46 -4.90 -12.69
CA VAL A 83 3.94 -5.58 -13.88
C VAL A 83 2.58 -5.03 -14.30
N SER A 84 2.46 -4.71 -15.58
CA SER A 84 1.20 -4.32 -16.20
C SER A 84 0.23 -5.52 -16.21
N ILE A 85 -1.07 -5.24 -16.16
CA ILE A 85 -2.14 -6.24 -16.14
C ILE A 85 -3.03 -6.02 -17.35
N ILE A 86 -3.38 -7.07 -18.08
CA ILE A 86 -4.32 -6.99 -19.20
C ILE A 86 -5.68 -7.56 -18.80
N CYS A 87 -6.74 -6.82 -19.14
CA CYS A 87 -8.10 -7.35 -19.21
C CYS A 87 -8.32 -7.94 -20.60
N ILE A 88 -8.55 -9.25 -20.69
CA ILE A 88 -8.57 -9.96 -21.98
C ILE A 88 -9.77 -9.52 -22.83
N GLU A 89 -10.95 -9.42 -22.23
CA GLU A 89 -12.18 -9.07 -22.95
C GLU A 89 -12.20 -7.62 -23.41
N LYS A 90 -11.59 -6.71 -22.64
CA LYS A 90 -11.52 -5.29 -23.00
C LYS A 90 -10.32 -4.98 -23.90
N ASN A 91 -9.34 -5.88 -23.96
CA ASN A 91 -8.04 -5.69 -24.59
C ASN A 91 -7.35 -4.39 -24.12
N ILE A 92 -7.41 -4.12 -22.80
CA ILE A 92 -6.82 -2.94 -22.17
C ILE A 92 -5.70 -3.41 -21.23
N VAL A 93 -4.52 -2.80 -21.39
CA VAL A 93 -3.39 -2.95 -20.49
C VAL A 93 -3.40 -1.82 -19.46
N TYR A 94 -3.37 -2.20 -18.20
CA TYR A 94 -3.35 -1.32 -17.04
C TYR A 94 -1.97 -1.34 -16.42
N SER A 95 -1.37 -0.16 -16.23
CA SER A 95 -0.03 -0.06 -15.65
C SER A 95 -0.02 -0.15 -14.12
N ASN A 96 -1.19 -0.04 -13.49
CA ASN A 96 -1.37 -0.22 -12.06
C ASN A 96 -2.85 -0.54 -11.72
N MET A 97 -3.07 -1.03 -10.51
CA MET A 97 -4.42 -1.37 -10.04
C MET A 97 -5.36 -0.19 -9.85
N GLN A 98 -4.86 1.02 -9.60
CA GLN A 98 -5.73 2.18 -9.36
C GLN A 98 -6.55 2.52 -10.62
N GLN A 99 -5.98 2.32 -11.81
CA GLN A 99 -6.69 2.47 -13.07
C GLN A 99 -7.88 1.51 -13.17
N ILE A 100 -7.65 0.23 -12.85
CA ILE A 100 -8.71 -0.80 -12.86
C ILE A 100 -9.76 -0.50 -11.79
N MET A 101 -9.32 -0.11 -10.58
CA MET A 101 -10.21 0.22 -9.47
C MET A 101 -11.16 1.36 -9.81
N LYS A 102 -10.62 2.42 -10.42
CA LYS A 102 -11.39 3.59 -10.84
C LYS A 102 -12.36 3.25 -11.97
N GLU A 103 -11.91 2.50 -12.97
CA GLU A 103 -12.72 2.18 -14.14
C GLU A 103 -13.87 1.21 -13.82
N LEU A 104 -13.61 0.20 -12.99
CA LEU A 104 -14.62 -0.78 -12.59
C LEU A 104 -15.40 -0.37 -11.32
N ASN A 105 -15.05 0.77 -10.71
CA ASN A 105 -15.59 1.23 -9.43
C ASN A 105 -15.50 0.16 -8.33
N ILE A 106 -14.33 -0.47 -8.21
CA ILE A 106 -14.07 -1.55 -7.24
C ILE A 106 -13.16 -1.05 -6.12
N LYS A 107 -13.40 -1.54 -4.91
CA LYS A 107 -12.61 -1.19 -3.71
C LYS A 107 -11.58 -2.25 -3.31
N GLU A 108 -11.66 -3.47 -3.87
CA GLU A 108 -10.90 -4.63 -3.37
C GLU A 108 -10.31 -5.47 -4.52
N PRO A 109 -9.21 -5.08 -5.16
CA PRO A 109 -8.74 -5.71 -6.40
C PRO A 109 -8.07 -7.08 -6.20
N SER A 110 -8.09 -7.69 -5.00
CA SER A 110 -7.28 -8.89 -4.73
C SER A 110 -7.66 -10.09 -5.59
N SER A 111 -8.94 -10.17 -5.98
CA SER A 111 -9.45 -11.21 -6.88
C SER A 111 -8.83 -11.14 -8.28
N ILE A 112 -8.46 -9.94 -8.76
CA ILE A 112 -7.78 -9.76 -10.05
C ILE A 112 -6.37 -10.38 -9.99
N TYR A 113 -5.63 -10.16 -8.90
CA TYR A 113 -4.33 -10.81 -8.73
C TYR A 113 -4.43 -12.33 -8.65
N LYS A 114 -5.50 -12.87 -8.06
CA LYS A 114 -5.74 -14.32 -8.06
C LYS A 114 -5.94 -14.84 -9.48
N CYS A 115 -6.64 -14.08 -10.34
CA CYS A 115 -6.77 -14.40 -11.76
C CYS A 115 -5.42 -14.43 -12.48
N CYS A 116 -4.61 -13.38 -12.34
CA CYS A 116 -3.30 -13.33 -12.99
C CYS A 116 -2.36 -14.48 -12.55
N LYS A 117 -2.54 -15.01 -11.33
CA LYS A 117 -1.77 -16.14 -10.78
C LYS A 117 -2.36 -17.52 -11.10
N GLY A 118 -3.43 -17.59 -11.89
CA GLY A 118 -4.13 -18.84 -12.20
C GLY A 118 -4.82 -19.49 -10.99
N LYS A 119 -5.05 -18.72 -9.91
CA LYS A 119 -5.75 -19.19 -8.69
C LYS A 119 -7.26 -18.96 -8.76
N GLN A 120 -7.73 -18.22 -9.75
CA GLN A 120 -9.13 -17.90 -9.97
C GLN A 120 -9.38 -17.72 -11.47
N ASN A 121 -10.53 -18.16 -11.99
CA ASN A 121 -10.80 -18.08 -13.42
C ASN A 121 -11.12 -16.64 -13.87
N THR A 122 -12.00 -15.95 -13.13
CA THR A 122 -12.44 -14.60 -13.46
C THR A 122 -12.58 -13.72 -12.22
N ALA A 123 -12.45 -12.41 -12.40
CA ALA A 123 -12.75 -11.42 -11.38
C ALA A 123 -13.55 -10.28 -12.02
N TYR A 124 -14.62 -9.84 -11.37
CA TYR A 124 -15.50 -8.78 -11.88
C TYR A 124 -16.05 -9.04 -13.29
N GLY A 125 -16.22 -10.31 -13.67
CA GLY A 125 -16.73 -10.71 -14.99
C GLY A 125 -15.68 -10.79 -16.10
N TYR A 126 -14.40 -10.58 -15.78
CA TYR A 126 -13.32 -10.54 -16.77
C TYR A 126 -12.20 -11.54 -16.44
N HIS A 127 -11.46 -11.94 -17.48
CA HIS A 127 -10.20 -12.66 -17.37
C HIS A 127 -9.04 -11.67 -17.29
N TRP A 128 -8.14 -11.93 -16.34
CA TRP A 128 -7.00 -11.06 -16.06
C TRP A 128 -5.71 -11.84 -16.17
N LYS A 129 -4.74 -11.25 -16.85
CA LYS A 129 -3.39 -11.81 -16.95
C LYS A 129 -2.36 -10.72 -16.69
N TYR A 130 -1.16 -11.11 -16.31
CA TYR A 130 -0.02 -10.22 -16.43
C TYR A 130 0.19 -9.93 -17.92
N ALA A 131 0.38 -8.66 -18.26
CA ALA A 131 0.82 -8.28 -19.59
C ALA A 131 2.33 -8.55 -19.65
N ASP A 132 2.74 -9.53 -20.45
CA ASP A 132 4.16 -9.80 -20.66
C ASP A 132 4.81 -8.57 -21.32
N GLU A 133 5.94 -8.09 -20.78
CA GLU A 133 6.74 -7.01 -21.40
C GLU A 133 7.45 -7.47 -22.70
N LYS A 134 7.08 -8.61 -23.26
CA LYS A 134 7.71 -9.19 -24.45
C LYS A 134 6.65 -9.44 -25.50
N ASP A 135 6.32 -8.39 -26.21
CA ASP A 135 6.01 -8.41 -27.64
C ASP A 135 6.16 -6.97 -28.16
N LYS A 136 7.43 -6.57 -28.34
CA LYS A 136 7.82 -5.49 -29.26
C LYS A 136 8.40 -6.13 -30.51
#